data_AF-A0A383EX48-F1
#
_entry.id   AF-A0A383EX48-F1
#
_cell.length_a   1.000
_cell.length_b   1.000
_cell.length_c   1.000
_cell.angle_alpha   90.00
_cell.angle_beta   90.00
_cell.angle_gamma   90.00
#
_symmetry.space_group_name_H-M   'P 1'
#
loop_
_entity.id
_entity.type
_entity.pdbx_description
1 polymer ?
#
loop_
_entity_poly.entity_id
_entity_poly.type
_entity_poly.pdbx_seq_one_letter_code
_entity_poly.pdbx_strand_id
1 'polypeptide(L)' 'MNYNNDNNLWSSKEVSKILGVNTESDWYCNNVEIDSRKVQSGSLFLAMPGTKLDGHSFIKDAVKKGAVGLI' A
#
# COMPACT_ATOMS: atom_id res chain seq x y z
N MET A 1 8.65 -18.57 -22.45
CA MET A 1 8.87 -17.41 -21.55
C MET A 1 7.53 -17.10 -20.93
N ASN A 2 7.29 -17.54 -19.70
CA ASN A 2 6.03 -17.31 -19.02
C ASN A 2 6.02 -15.87 -18.52
N TYR A 3 5.34 -14.99 -19.25
CA TYR A 3 4.91 -13.71 -18.69
C TYR A 3 3.85 -14.06 -17.63
N ASN A 4 4.25 -14.07 -16.36
CA ASN A 4 3.29 -14.11 -15.27
C ASN A 4 2.39 -12.88 -15.44
N ASN A 5 1.14 -13.13 -15.80
CA ASN A 5 0.12 -12.12 -16.08
C ASN A 5 -0.51 -11.60 -14.77
N ASP A 6 0.29 -11.52 -13.72
CA ASP A 6 -0.14 -11.04 -12.42
C ASP A 6 0.36 -9.60 -12.32
N ASN A 7 -0.53 -8.62 -12.44
CA ASN A 7 -0.26 -7.18 -12.30
C ASN A 7 0.10 -6.82 -10.84
N ASN A 8 0.87 -7.65 -10.16
CA ASN A 8 1.27 -7.52 -8.77
C ASN A 8 2.65 -6.87 -8.73
N LEU A 9 2.72 -5.70 -8.11
CA LEU A 9 3.93 -4.90 -7.98
C LEU A 9 4.77 -5.36 -6.79
N TRP A 10 4.16 -5.46 -5.59
CA TRP A 10 4.80 -6.00 -4.39
C TRP A 10 3.87 -6.88 -3.57
N SER A 11 4.45 -7.83 -2.85
CA SER A 11 3.79 -8.62 -1.83
C SER A 11 4.08 -8.11 -0.41
N SER A 12 3.19 -8.42 0.53
CA SER A 12 3.37 -8.13 1.95
C SER A 12 4.69 -8.70 2.50
N LYS A 13 5.15 -9.85 1.99
CA LYS A 13 6.41 -10.51 2.37
C LYS A 13 7.65 -9.74 1.91
N GLU A 14 7.62 -9.16 0.72
CA GLU A 14 8.73 -8.35 0.22
C GLU A 14 8.83 -7.04 1.00
N VAL A 15 7.69 -6.39 1.21
CA VAL A 15 7.60 -5.14 1.97
C VAL A 15 8.00 -5.34 3.43
N SER A 16 7.50 -6.39 4.09
CA SER A 16 7.82 -6.71 5.49
C SER A 16 9.32 -6.97 5.69
N LYS A 17 9.94 -7.71 4.75
CA LYS A 17 11.38 -7.97 4.75
C LYS A 17 12.22 -6.70 4.57
N ILE A 18 11.80 -5.79 3.70
CA ILE A 18 12.53 -4.53 3.44
C ILE A 18 12.42 -3.59 4.64
N LEU A 19 11.22 -3.46 5.21
CA LEU A 19 10.97 -2.56 6.34
C LEU A 19 11.36 -3.17 7.70
N GLY A 20 11.64 -4.47 7.76
CA GLY A 20 11.93 -5.18 9.01
C GLY A 20 10.71 -5.24 9.96
N VAL A 21 9.50 -5.21 9.40
CA VAL A 21 8.24 -5.25 10.15
C VAL A 21 7.56 -6.61 9.96
N ASN A 22 6.64 -6.96 10.85
CA ASN A 22 5.79 -8.14 10.66
C ASN A 22 4.45 -7.72 10.04
N THR A 23 3.93 -8.54 9.13
CA THR A 23 2.61 -8.35 8.52
C THR A 23 1.67 -9.46 9.00
N GLU A 24 0.46 -9.11 9.42
CA GLU A 24 -0.51 -10.08 9.92
C GLU A 24 -1.18 -10.91 8.81
N SER A 25 -1.13 -10.43 7.56
CA SER A 25 -1.79 -11.07 6.42
C SER A 25 -0.96 -11.01 5.14
N ASP A 26 -1.20 -11.98 4.27
CA ASP A 26 -0.63 -12.03 2.93
C ASP A 26 -1.48 -11.18 1.97
N TRP A 27 -0.85 -10.19 1.34
CA TRP A 27 -1.47 -9.34 0.32
C TRP A 27 -0.51 -9.05 -0.83
N TYR A 28 -1.08 -8.67 -1.96
CA TYR A 28 -0.35 -8.15 -3.12
C TYR A 28 -0.91 -6.78 -3.45
N CYS A 29 -0.03 -5.82 -3.74
CA CYS A 29 -0.43 -4.50 -4.22
C CYS A 29 -0.08 -4.36 -5.70
N ASN A 30 -0.91 -3.62 -6.43
CA ASN A 30 -0.77 -3.41 -7.87
C ASN A 30 -0.22 -2.01 -8.17
N ASN A 31 -0.32 -1.11 -7.20
CA ASN A 31 0.24 0.23 -7.26
C ASN A 31 0.62 0.71 -5.84
N VAL A 32 1.34 1.84 -5.77
CA VAL A 32 1.74 2.49 -4.53
C VAL A 32 1.31 3.96 -4.61
N GLU A 33 0.62 4.45 -3.59
CA GLU A 33 0.10 5.81 -3.55
C GLU A 33 0.47 6.51 -2.24
N ILE A 34 0.96 7.73 -2.35
CA ILE A 34 1.22 8.63 -1.21
C ILE A 34 0.10 9.65 -1.00
N ASP A 35 -0.80 9.78 -1.98
CA ASP A 35 -1.95 10.68 -1.94
C ASP A 35 -3.22 9.84 -1.80
N SER A 36 -3.88 9.95 -0.65
CA SER A 36 -5.10 9.19 -0.34
C SER A 36 -6.20 9.41 -1.39
N ARG A 37 -6.19 10.56 -2.08
CA ARG A 37 -7.15 10.88 -3.14
C ARG A 37 -7.00 9.98 -4.37
N LYS A 38 -5.81 9.42 -4.60
CA LYS A 38 -5.49 8.55 -5.73
C LYS A 38 -5.54 7.06 -5.42
N VAL A 39 -5.67 6.70 -4.14
CA VAL A 39 -5.80 5.30 -3.70
C VAL A 39 -6.96 4.62 -4.44
N GLN A 40 -6.71 3.39 -4.88
CA GLN A 40 -7.67 2.51 -5.53
C GLN A 40 -7.62 1.13 -4.86
N SER A 41 -8.52 0.24 -5.29
CA SER A 41 -8.49 -1.15 -4.83
C SER A 41 -7.17 -1.81 -5.23
N GLY A 42 -6.46 -2.42 -4.28
CA GLY A 42 -5.14 -3.02 -4.52
C GLY A 42 -3.97 -2.06 -4.35
N SER A 43 -4.20 -0.82 -3.89
CA SER A 43 -3.15 0.14 -3.59
C SER A 43 -2.43 -0.16 -2.27
N LEU A 44 -1.11 0.06 -2.25
CA LEU A 44 -0.36 0.25 -1.02
C LEU A 44 -0.29 1.74 -0.70
N PHE A 45 -0.90 2.17 0.41
CA PHE A 45 -0.91 3.58 0.80
C PHE A 45 0.24 3.88 1.77
N LEU A 46 1.08 4.86 1.42
CA LEU A 46 2.19 5.34 2.24
C LEU A 46 1.80 6.66 2.92
N ALA A 47 1.48 6.59 4.21
CA ALA A 47 1.07 7.73 5.02
C ALA A 47 2.28 8.58 5.45
N MET A 48 2.88 9.29 4.49
CA MET A 48 4.03 10.13 4.79
C MET A 48 3.65 11.34 5.66
N PRO A 49 4.42 11.67 6.71
CA PRO A 49 4.22 12.90 7.47
C PRO A 49 4.59 14.10 6.60
N GLY A 50 3.60 14.94 6.26
CA GLY A 50 3.79 16.18 5.52
C GLY A 50 3.94 17.39 6.44
N THR A 51 4.48 18.48 5.90
CA THR A 51 4.63 19.76 6.61
C THR A 51 3.31 20.53 6.78
N LYS A 52 2.30 20.25 5.94
CA LYS A 52 0.97 20.88 5.98
C LYS A 52 -0.16 19.93 6.38
N LEU A 53 -0.01 18.64 6.08
CA LEU A 53 -1.04 17.63 6.28
C LEU A 53 -0.35 16.33 6.70
N ASP A 54 -0.87 15.72 7.76
CA ASP A 54 -0.40 14.44 8.25
C ASP A 54 -1.13 13.31 7.49
N GLY A 55 -0.36 12.52 6.73
CA GLY A 55 -0.86 11.36 5.97
C GLY A 55 -1.66 10.38 6.81
N HIS A 56 -1.35 10.26 8.11
CA HIS A 56 -2.07 9.39 9.04
C HIS A 56 -3.55 9.77 9.21
N SER A 57 -3.89 11.04 8.97
CA SER A 57 -5.29 11.51 9.02
C SER A 57 -6.16 10.88 7.92
N PHE A 58 -5.53 10.36 6.86
CA PHE A 58 -6.21 9.83 5.67
C PHE A 58 -6.27 8.30 5.61
N ILE A 59 -5.80 7.60 6.65
CA ILE A 59 -5.84 6.13 6.72
C ILE A 59 -7.25 5.61 6.47
N LYS A 60 -8.28 6.23 7.09
CA LYS A 60 -9.68 5.81 6.92
C LYS A 60 -10.16 5.93 5.48
N ASP A 61 -9.69 6.94 4.75
CA ASP A 61 -10.06 7.16 3.35
C ASP A 61 -9.38 6.12 2.45
N ALA A 62 -8.09 5.84 2.69
CA ALA A 62 -7.35 4.82 1.97
C ALA A 62 -7.96 3.42 2.13
N VAL A 63 -8.36 3.05 3.36
CA VAL A 63 -9.06 1.78 3.63
C VAL A 63 -10.38 1.70 2.86
N LYS A 64 -11.19 2.76 2.90
CA LYS A 64 -12.48 2.80 2.17
C LYS A 64 -12.32 2.63 0.67
N LYS A 65 -11.20 3.07 0.11
CA LYS A 65 -10.88 2.96 -1.31
C LYS A 65 -10.30 1.62 -1.72
N GLY A 66 -10.04 0.73 -0.76
CA GLY A 66 -9.53 -0.62 -1.00
C GLY A 66 -8.01 -0.73 -0.97
N ALA A 67 -7.33 0.13 -0.20
CA ALA A 67 -5.93 -0.09 0.10
C ALA A 67 -5.73 -1.45 0.77
N VAL A 68 -4.77 -2.22 0.28
CA VAL A 68 -4.42 -3.56 0.80
C VAL A 68 -3.36 -3.50 1.89
N GLY A 69 -2.64 -2.38 1.97
CA GLY A 69 -1.63 -2.12 2.99
C GLY A 69 -1.55 -0.62 3.30
N LEU A 70 -1.16 -0.33 4.54
CA LEU A 70 -0.95 1.00 5.07
C LEU A 70 0.43 1.01 5.72
N ILE A 71 1.29 1.94 5.33
CA ILE A 71 2.64 2.12 5.89
C ILE A 71 2.75 3.53 6.45
#